data_AF-A0AAW6NHC5-F1
#
_entry.id   AF-A0AAW6NHC5-F1
#
_cell.length_a   1.000
_cell.length_b   1.000
_cell.length_c   1.000
_cell.angle_alpha   90.00
_cell.angle_beta   90.00
_cell.angle_gamma   90.00
#
_symmetry.space_group_name_H-M   'P 1'
#
loop_
_entity.id
_entity.type
_entity.pdbx_description
1 polymer ?
#
loop_
_entity_poly.entity_id
_entity_poly.type
_entity_poly.pdbx_seq_one_letter_code
_entity_poly.pdbx_strand_id
1 'polypeptide(L)' 'MTTMLEVAKRAGVSKATVSRVLSGNGYVSQETKDRVFQAI' A
#
# COMPACT_ATOMS: atom_id res chain seq x y z
N MET A 1 7.40 14.62 3.27
CA MET A 1 7.42 13.74 2.08
C MET A 1 7.27 12.31 2.57
N THR A 2 6.09 11.72 2.46
CA THR A 2 5.80 10.36 2.95
C THR A 2 6.42 9.35 2.00
N THR A 3 7.36 8.52 2.45
CA THR A 3 7.98 7.52 1.58
C THR A 3 7.10 6.28 1.44
N MET A 4 7.21 5.54 0.35
CA MET A 4 6.50 4.24 0.22
C MET A 4 6.83 3.26 1.36
N LEU A 5 8.01 3.40 1.98
CA LEU A 5 8.41 2.61 3.13
C LEU A 5 7.59 2.96 4.38
N GLU A 6 7.29 4.24 4.58
CA GLU A 6 6.43 4.70 5.68
C GLU A 6 4.98 4.31 5.46
N VAL A 7 4.46 4.47 4.24
CA VAL A 7 3.11 4.02 3.87
C VAL A 7 2.97 2.52 4.10
N ALA A 8 3.98 1.74 3.70
CA ALA A 8 4.03 0.29 3.93
C ALA A 8 3.99 -0.06 5.43
N LYS A 9 4.79 0.64 6.25
CA LYS A 9 4.80 0.46 7.71
C LYS A 9 3.45 0.82 8.35
N ARG A 10 2.85 1.94 7.97
CA ARG A 10 1.55 2.41 8.49
C ARG A 10 0.39 1.48 8.09
N ALA A 11 0.38 1.02 6.84
CA ALA A 11 -0.63 0.11 6.33
C ALA A 11 -0.43 -1.35 6.75
N GLY A 12 0.71 -1.69 7.38
CA GLY A 12 1.05 -3.05 7.79
C GLY A 12 1.30 -3.99 6.62
N VAL A 13 1.90 -3.50 5.54
CA VAL A 13 2.17 -4.27 4.31
C VAL A 13 3.61 -4.09 3.83
N SER A 14 4.00 -4.88 2.82
CA SER A 14 5.31 -4.73 2.18
C SER A 14 5.34 -3.55 1.20
N LYS A 15 6.54 -2.98 0.93
CA LYS A 15 6.75 -1.98 -0.13
C LYS A 15 6.26 -2.50 -1.50
N ALA A 16 6.45 -3.79 -1.78
CA ALA A 16 5.96 -4.41 -3.01
C ALA A 16 4.42 -4.42 -3.08
N THR A 17 3.74 -4.59 -1.94
CA THR A 17 2.27 -4.49 -1.87
C THR A 17 1.80 -3.07 -2.12
N VAL A 18 2.45 -2.05 -1.53
CA VAL A 18 2.15 -0.64 -1.85
C VAL A 18 2.35 -0.37 -3.34
N SER A 19 3.45 -0.88 -3.93
CA SER A 19 3.69 -0.76 -5.37
C SER A 19 2.56 -1.41 -6.18
N ARG A 20 2.11 -2.62 -5.83
CA ARG A 20 1.01 -3.30 -6.54
C ARG A 20 -0.32 -2.55 -6.42
N VAL A 21 -0.61 -2.00 -5.24
CA VAL A 21 -1.83 -1.19 -5.01
C VAL A 21 -1.81 0.06 -5.88
N LEU A 22 -0.69 0.79 -5.90
CA LEU A 22 -0.56 2.03 -6.67
C LEU A 22 -0.50 1.77 -8.18
N SER A 23 0.17 0.71 -8.60
CA SER A 23 0.29 0.35 -10.03
C SER A 23 -0.96 -0.35 -10.57
N GLY A 24 -1.92 -0.73 -9.72
CA GLY A 24 -3.12 -1.48 -10.12
C GLY A 24 -2.87 -2.89 -10.67
N ASN A 25 -1.60 -3.32 -10.72
CA ASN A 25 -1.18 -4.61 -11.27
C ASN A 25 -1.06 -5.63 -10.14
N GLY A 26 -2.07 -6.49 -10.02
CA GLY A 26 -2.07 -7.66 -9.15
C GLY A 26 -3.34 -7.81 -8.32
N TYR A 27 -3.49 -9.00 -7.73
CA TYR A 27 -4.59 -9.28 -6.82
C TYR A 27 -4.23 -8.78 -5.42
N VAL A 28 -4.83 -7.66 -5.01
CA VAL A 28 -4.73 -7.13 -3.64
C VAL A 28 -6.15 -6.98 -3.12
N SER A 29 -6.40 -7.49 -1.90
CA SER A 29 -7.73 -7.39 -1.29
C SER A 29 -8.16 -5.94 -1.15
N GLN A 30 -9.46 -5.69 -1.25
CA GLN A 30 -10.00 -4.33 -1.14
C GLN A 30 -9.60 -3.69 0.20
N GLU A 31 -9.70 -4.45 1.30
CA GLU A 31 -9.23 -4.02 2.63
C GLU A 31 -7.77 -3.54 2.63
N THR A 32 -6.89 -4.24 1.91
CA THR A 32 -5.47 -3.86 1.84
C THR A 32 -5.27 -2.61 1.01
N LYS A 33 -6.05 -2.44 -0.08
CA LYS A 33 -6.05 -1.19 -0.84
C LYS A 33 -6.48 -0.04 0.07
N ASP A 34 -7.58 -0.20 0.78
CA ASP A 34 -8.15 0.82 1.66
C ASP A 34 -7.14 1.22 2.75
N ARG A 35 -6.49 0.26 3.42
CA ARG A 35 -5.42 0.53 4.39
C ARG A 35 -4.24 1.30 3.79
N VAL A 36 -3.82 0.97 2.57
CA VAL A 36 -2.74 1.68 1.88
C VAL A 36 -3.18 3.10 1.52
N PHE A 37 -4.40 3.29 1.01
CA PHE A 37 -4.94 4.62 0.69
C PHE A 37 -5.15 5.50 1.93
N GLN A 38 -5.53 4.92 3.07
CA GLN A 38 -5.62 5.64 4.36
C GLN A 38 -4.25 6.03 4.93
N ALA A 39 -3.16 5.40 4.47
CA ALA A 39 -1.81 5.60 4.97
C ALA A 39 -0.95 6.58 4.14
N ILE A 40 -1.45 7.02 2.97
CA ILE A 40 -0.82 7.99 2.06
C ILE A 40 -1.06 9.41 2.58
#